data_AF-A0A2U2PC32-F1
#
_entry.id   AF-A0A2U2PC32-F1
#
_cell.length_a   1.000
_cell.length_b   1.000
_cell.length_c   1.000
_cell.angle_alpha   90.00
_cell.angle_beta   90.00
_cell.angle_gamma   90.00
#
_symmetry.space_group_name_H-M   'P 1'
#
loop_
_entity.id
_entity.type
_entity.pdbx_description
1 polymer ?
#
loop_
_entity_poly.entity_id
_entity_poly.type
_entity_poly.pdbx_seq_one_letter_code
_entity_poly.pdbx_strand_id
1 'polypeptide(L)' 'MTIEELEEFFSKHPVPRQLKLNDAEFISDVPKFLESHFMIAKSRSDVPTFNKFHDRLIKVKDLILKMEEDEKK' A
#
# COMPACT_ATOMS: atom_id res chain seq x y z
N MET A 1 -12.41 0.79 0.33
CA MET A 1 -11.66 1.59 1.31
C MET A 1 -11.44 2.97 0.73
N THR A 2 -11.48 4.00 1.57
CA THR A 2 -11.05 5.35 1.23
C THR A 2 -9.54 5.51 1.47
N ILE A 3 -8.97 6.60 0.97
CA ILE A 3 -7.58 6.95 1.20
C ILE A 3 -7.28 7.16 2.69
N GLU A 4 -8.19 7.80 3.41
CA GLU A 4 -8.06 8.06 4.85
C GLU A 4 -8.02 6.77 5.67
N GLU A 5 -8.87 5.78 5.33
CA GLU A 5 -8.84 4.46 5.98
C GLU A 5 -7.52 3.72 5.75
N LEU A 6 -6.92 3.88 4.56
CA LEU A 6 -5.63 3.27 4.25
C LEU A 6 -4.50 3.95 5.02
N GLU A 7 -4.49 5.28 5.12
CA GLU A 7 -3.50 6.00 5.94
C GLU A 7 -3.58 5.61 7.41
N GLU A 8 -4.80 5.53 7.95
CA GLU A 8 -4.98 5.10 9.33
C GLU A 8 -4.46 3.67 9.55
N PHE A 9 -4.72 2.77 8.60
CA PHE A 9 -4.20 1.40 8.64
C PHE A 9 -2.67 1.37 8.68
N PHE A 10 -1.99 2.04 7.75
CA PHE A 10 -0.52 2.04 7.69
C PHE A 10 0.15 2.87 8.78
N SER A 11 -0.58 3.77 9.44
CA SER A 11 -0.10 4.48 10.63
C SER A 11 -0.12 3.58 11.88
N LYS A 12 -1.08 2.66 11.96
CA LYS A 12 -1.25 1.73 13.09
C LYS A 12 -0.49 0.41 12.93
N HIS A 13 -0.20 -0.01 11.70
CA HIS A 13 0.48 -1.28 11.42
C HIS A 13 1.95 -1.04 11.04
N PRO A 14 2.90 -1.80 11.60
CA PRO A 14 4.28 -1.75 11.15
C PRO A 14 4.36 -2.22 9.70
N VAL A 15 4.93 -1.39 8.84
CA VAL A 15 5.17 -1.75 7.43
C VAL A 15 6.60 -2.26 7.26
N PRO A 16 6.83 -3.34 6.49
CA PRO A 16 8.17 -3.82 6.21
C PRO A 16 8.92 -2.79 5.36
N ARG A 17 10.24 -2.70 5.50
CA ARG A 17 11.04 -1.79 4.66
C ARG A 17 10.96 -2.15 3.18
N GLN A 18 10.84 -3.45 2.89
CA GLN A 18 10.82 -3.99 1.54
C GLN A 18 9.67 -5.00 1.41
N LEU A 19 8.99 -5.01 0.28
CA LEU A 19 7.85 -5.89 0.04
C LEU A 19 7.89 -6.42 -1.39
N LYS A 20 7.88 -7.75 -1.54
CA LYS A 20 7.70 -8.39 -2.84
C LYS A 20 6.20 -8.46 -3.14
N LEU A 21 5.75 -7.74 -4.17
CA LEU A 21 4.35 -7.73 -4.63
C LEU A 21 3.99 -9.01 -5.39
N ASN A 22 4.94 -9.51 -6.19
CA ASN A 22 4.86 -10.76 -6.95
C ASN A 22 6.27 -11.12 -7.47
N ASP A 23 6.41 -12.18 -8.27
CA ASP A 23 7.71 -12.60 -8.83
C ASP A 23 8.42 -11.56 -9.70
N ALA A 24 7.70 -10.61 -10.28
CA ALA A 24 8.27 -9.57 -11.14
C ALA A 24 8.36 -8.18 -10.45
N GLU A 25 7.56 -7.93 -9.41
CA GLU A 25 7.44 -6.63 -8.76
C GLU A 25 7.93 -6.66 -7.32
N PHE A 26 8.89 -5.78 -7.01
CA PHE A 26 9.48 -5.61 -5.69
C PHE A 26 9.49 -4.14 -5.31
N ILE A 27 8.94 -3.83 -4.14
CA ILE A 27 9.01 -2.52 -3.51
C ILE A 27 10.25 -2.52 -2.62
N SER A 28 11.25 -1.76 -3.04
CA SER A 28 12.52 -1.61 -2.31
C SER A 28 12.44 -0.68 -1.11
N ASP A 29 11.40 0.17 -1.04
CA ASP A 29 11.15 1.10 0.06
C ASP A 29 9.65 1.33 0.20
N VAL A 30 9.00 0.56 1.08
CA VAL A 30 7.54 0.61 1.28
C VAL A 30 7.09 1.96 1.87
N PRO A 31 7.73 2.53 2.91
CA PRO A 31 7.34 3.84 3.42
C PRO A 31 7.33 4.92 2.33
N LYS A 32 8.39 4.99 1.51
CA LYS A 32 8.48 5.97 0.41
C LYS A 32 7.46 5.71 -0.68
N PHE A 33 7.18 4.43 -0.96
CA PHE A 33 6.14 4.02 -1.89
C PHE A 33 4.76 4.52 -1.43
N LEU A 34 4.40 4.27 -0.16
CA LEU A 34 3.14 4.69 0.43
C LEU A 34 2.98 6.20 0.36
N GLU A 35 4.00 6.97 0.79
CA GLU A 35 3.97 8.44 0.76
C GLU A 35 3.69 8.98 -0.66
N SER A 36 4.43 8.48 -1.65
CA SER A 36 4.27 8.90 -3.05
C SER A 36 2.89 8.53 -3.61
N HIS A 37 2.40 7.33 -3.29
CA HIS A 37 1.10 6.85 -3.78
C HIS A 37 -0.06 7.59 -3.09
N PHE A 38 0.05 7.88 -1.80
CA PHE A 38 -0.94 8.68 -1.07
C PHE A 38 -1.00 10.11 -1.59
N MET A 39 0.15 10.75 -1.82
CA MET A 39 0.19 12.10 -2.39
C MET A 39 -0.52 12.13 -3.74
N ILE A 40 -0.20 11.20 -4.64
CA ILE A 40 -0.82 11.13 -5.98
C ILE A 40 -2.31 10.82 -5.88
N ALA A 41 -2.70 9.84 -5.05
CA ALA A 41 -4.10 9.43 -4.92
C ALA A 41 -4.97 10.54 -4.31
N LYS A 42 -4.44 11.36 -3.40
CA LYS A 42 -5.13 12.55 -2.87
C LYS A 42 -5.24 13.68 -3.89
N SER A 43 -4.16 13.96 -4.62
CA SER A 43 -4.13 15.10 -5.55
C SER A 43 -4.85 14.86 -6.88
N ARG A 44 -5.07 13.60 -7.26
CA ARG A 44 -5.59 13.20 -8.59
C ARG A 44 -6.80 12.26 -8.50
N SER A 45 -7.53 12.27 -7.38
CA SER A 45 -8.70 11.39 -7.15
C SER A 45 -9.80 11.51 -8.22
N ASP A 46 -9.88 12.66 -8.89
CA ASP A 46 -10.85 12.92 -9.96
C ASP A 46 -10.46 12.31 -11.33
N VAL A 47 -9.24 11.79 -11.46
CA VAL A 47 -8.71 11.28 -12.73
C VAL A 47 -8.63 9.74 -12.70
N PRO A 48 -9.45 9.02 -13.51
CA PRO A 48 -9.56 7.56 -13.46
C PRO A 48 -8.24 6.80 -13.64
N THR A 49 -7.30 7.36 -14.40
CA THR A 49 -5.97 6.79 -14.62
C THR A 49 -5.18 6.62 -13.33
N PHE A 50 -5.45 7.46 -12.32
CA PHE A 50 -4.77 7.44 -11.04
C PHE A 50 -5.42 6.49 -10.02
N ASN A 51 -6.57 5.88 -10.35
CA ASN A 51 -7.18 4.84 -9.54
C ASN A 51 -6.25 3.64 -9.33
N LYS A 52 -5.30 3.41 -10.25
CA LYS A 52 -4.27 2.37 -10.13
C LYS A 52 -3.35 2.57 -8.92
N PHE A 53 -3.14 3.81 -8.46
CA PHE A 53 -2.33 4.08 -7.27
C PHE A 53 -3.09 3.67 -6.01
N HIS A 54 -4.39 3.93 -5.97
CA HIS A 54 -5.26 3.47 -4.89
C HIS A 54 -5.34 1.94 -4.85
N ASP A 55 -5.51 1.29 -6.00
CA ASP A 55 -5.54 -0.17 -6.11
C ASP A 55 -4.24 -0.82 -5.59
N ARG A 56 -3.10 -0.22 -5.93
CA ARG A 56 -1.78 -0.63 -5.41
C ARG A 56 -1.66 -0.51 -3.89
N LEU A 57 -2.18 0.57 -3.29
CA LEU A 57 -2.19 0.74 -1.83
C LEU A 57 -3.01 -0.36 -1.14
N ILE A 58 -4.18 -0.70 -1.70
CA ILE A 58 -5.01 -1.80 -1.20
C ILE A 58 -4.25 -3.13 -1.29
N LYS A 59 -3.59 -3.39 -2.42
CA LYS A 59 -2.80 -4.62 -2.62
C LYS A 59 -1.64 -4.74 -1.63
N VAL A 60 -0.95 -3.64 -1.32
CA VAL A 60 0.11 -3.62 -0.29
C VAL A 60 -0.45 -3.96 1.09
N LYS A 61 -1.60 -3.39 1.45
CA LYS A 61 -2.30 -3.75 2.69
C LYS A 61 -2.61 -5.24 2.76
N ASP A 62 -3.22 -5.80 1.71
CA ASP A 62 -3.63 -7.21 1.65
C ASP A 62 -2.43 -8.14 1.85
N LEU A 63 -1.30 -7.81 1.22
CA LEU A 63 -0.05 -8.54 1.38
C LEU A 63 0.50 -8.45 2.81
N ILE A 64 0.45 -7.28 3.45
CA ILE A 64 0.91 -7.12 4.83
C ILE A 64 0.05 -7.95 5.79
N LEU A 65 -1.28 -7.88 5.65
CA LEU A 65 -2.19 -8.70 6.47
C LEU A 65 -1.93 -10.19 6.27
N LYS A 66 -1.75 -10.63 5.03
CA LYS A 66 -1.43 -12.02 4.72
C LYS A 66 -0.10 -12.45 5.35
N MET A 67 0.93 -11.60 5.30
CA MET A 67 2.21 -11.88 5.96
C MET A 67 2.05 -12.00 7.48
N GLU A 68 1.25 -11.15 8.11
CA GLU A 68 0.96 -11.25 9.55
C GLU A 68 0.18 -12.53 9.91
N GLU A 69 -0.69 -13.02 9.02
CA GLU A 69 -1.41 -14.29 9.19
C GLU A 69 -0.48 -15.50 9.02
N ASP A 70 0.40 -15.48 8.02
CA ASP A 70 1.39 -16.54 7.77
C ASP A 70 2.45 -16.61 8.90
N GLU A 71 2.84 -15.49 9.51
CA GLU A 71 3.81 -15.46 10.62
C GLU A 71 3.22 -15.97 11.95
N LYS A 72 1.89 -15.99 12.09
CA LYS A 72 1.18 -16.51 13.27
C LYS A 72 0.87 -18.01 13.22
N LYS A 73 1.27 -18.71 12.17
CA LYS A 73 0.93 -20.12 11.92
C LYS A 73 2.13 -21.05 12.08
#